data_AF-A0A3D2CFA5-F1
#
_entry.id   AF-A0A3D2CFA5-F1
#
_cell.length_a   1.000
_cell.length_b   1.000
_cell.length_c   1.000
_cell.angle_alpha   90.00
_cell.angle_beta   90.00
_cell.angle_gamma   90.00
#
_symmetry.space_group_name_H-M   'P 1'
#
loop_
_entity.id
_entity.type
_entity.pdbx_description
1 polymer ?
#
loop_
_entity_poly.entity_id
_entity_poly.type
_entity_poly.pdbx_seq_one_letter_code
_entity_poly.pdbx_strand_id
1 'polypeptide(L)'
;TYLAPWGTRWGDGERVLEDGSLTLTERVDDGLTDVFFEDDFGGGIVALRYEAGQPWPVWSMSDNTETRLLSEADLADWPLAQMTGATDPSGAQYGPVPPPPEAAPADFDFRSALAGSLDMDAAFHLSEEAMESGQYTVAAYEGYRPWAGYWWPLTDGELIVGHTGEPTFSDRIKDQVDPLHARMDAQRKQFEAAETEEDRRAAADAYNDTRTELVELLRSYYDHIQNGLAGGVMRIENNVLIKDDTVDDTPWYYPLDQLSPMDKWAVVEHLRGSHTGNPFYVSAWEYLNSYSPEGDSWWGHCNGWAAASILTNEPREARAVRVGGQVVHFSVADQKGLLTEAHYTTDARMFGTRYDGEDDDVSDLSPADFHRVVGFYLDQQGVPLVMDTTATEEVWNFPAWHVDIELTEVDHASGDARVNVNTATLEELLTVPGLSEAQALAILDARAAGGAFQSLSELYTIQGVQFENLYEHFTLDSNLRHFDAVAVVKFTTDAVPPSHIDGVTDLPHSEEQVWAYTIDVDSSGRIVGGTWKDDRDHPDFVWVPLVNPRGADTNESENPFLIYGNYLDAIGDHVER
;
A
#
# COMPACT_ATOMS: atom_id res chain seq x y z
N THR A 1 28.44 -5.03 16.75
CA THR A 1 29.10 -5.70 17.89
C THR A 1 28.97 -4.79 19.11
N TYR A 2 28.05 -5.14 20.01
CA TYR A 2 27.73 -4.39 21.22
C TYR A 2 28.75 -4.69 22.31
N LEU A 3 29.75 -3.84 22.54
CA LEU A 3 30.52 -3.92 23.78
C LEU A 3 30.93 -2.55 24.33
N ALA A 4 30.47 -2.32 25.57
CA ALA A 4 30.77 -1.29 26.57
C ALA A 4 29.86 -0.03 26.61
N PRO A 5 29.04 0.13 27.68
CA PRO A 5 28.43 1.41 28.03
C PRO A 5 29.49 2.44 28.45
N TRP A 6 29.21 3.70 28.14
CA TRP A 6 30.00 4.87 28.51
C TRP A 6 30.37 4.86 30.00
N GLY A 7 31.67 4.96 30.31
CA GLY A 7 32.18 5.07 31.69
C GLY A 7 32.53 3.76 32.41
N THR A 8 32.43 2.60 31.76
CA THR A 8 32.79 1.31 32.38
C THR A 8 34.31 1.11 32.43
N ARG A 9 34.89 0.96 33.63
CA ARG A 9 36.28 0.50 33.81
C ARG A 9 36.29 -1.04 33.87
N TRP A 10 36.95 -1.66 32.91
CA TRP A 10 37.12 -3.11 32.86
C TRP A 10 38.40 -3.53 33.62
N GLY A 11 38.37 -4.72 34.21
CA GLY A 11 39.52 -5.36 34.84
C GLY A 11 39.83 -6.69 34.16
N ASP A 12 40.85 -7.40 34.62
CA ASP A 12 41.21 -8.70 34.06
C ASP A 12 40.11 -9.75 34.35
N GLY A 13 39.67 -10.49 33.33
CA GLY A 13 38.69 -11.57 33.52
C GLY A 13 38.07 -12.13 32.24
N GLU A 14 37.35 -13.25 32.38
CA GLU A 14 36.54 -13.86 31.32
C GLU A 14 35.06 -13.54 31.52
N ARG A 15 34.32 -13.33 30.42
CA ARG A 15 32.87 -13.06 30.39
C ARG A 15 32.22 -13.76 29.19
N VAL A 16 30.92 -13.99 29.27
CA VAL A 16 30.11 -14.57 28.18
C VAL A 16 29.36 -13.43 27.48
N LEU A 17 29.37 -13.40 26.14
CA LEU A 17 28.73 -12.42 25.27
C LEU A 17 27.27 -12.80 24.94
N GLU A 18 26.55 -11.90 24.29
CA GLU A 18 25.10 -12.00 23.93
C GLU A 18 24.78 -13.23 23.07
N ASP A 19 25.72 -13.67 22.24
CA ASP A 19 25.65 -14.88 21.41
C ASP A 19 26.09 -16.17 22.12
N GLY A 20 26.50 -16.10 23.39
CA GLY A 20 27.01 -17.23 24.18
C GLY A 20 28.51 -17.52 24.03
N SER A 21 29.24 -16.75 23.24
CA SER A 21 30.70 -16.83 23.10
C SER A 21 31.43 -16.27 24.32
N LEU A 22 32.69 -16.67 24.52
CA LEU A 22 33.53 -16.18 25.62
C LEU A 22 34.39 -15.00 25.15
N THR A 23 34.39 -13.93 25.93
CA THR A 23 35.34 -12.82 25.80
C THR A 23 36.31 -12.80 26.99
N LEU A 24 37.57 -12.46 26.71
CA LEU A 24 38.59 -12.21 27.71
C LEU A 24 38.90 -10.72 27.73
N THR A 25 38.96 -10.10 28.91
CA THR A 25 39.41 -8.72 29.07
C THR A 25 40.73 -8.68 29.83
N GLU A 26 41.68 -7.88 29.33
CA GLU A 26 42.97 -7.65 29.94
C GLU A 26 43.22 -6.14 30.08
N ARG A 27 43.53 -5.71 31.29
CA ARG A 27 43.84 -4.32 31.56
C ARG A 27 45.26 -4.01 31.11
N VAL A 28 45.37 -3.07 30.17
CA VAL A 28 46.67 -2.65 29.62
C VAL A 28 47.28 -1.50 30.43
N ASP A 29 46.47 -0.53 30.85
CA ASP A 29 46.91 0.62 31.67
C ASP A 29 45.73 1.26 32.46
N ASP A 30 46.00 2.34 33.19
CA ASP A 30 45.00 3.22 33.80
C ASP A 30 44.11 3.88 32.74
N GLY A 31 43.03 3.17 32.38
CA GLY A 31 42.05 3.62 31.41
C GLY A 31 42.14 2.93 30.05
N LEU A 32 43.04 1.96 29.85
CA LEU A 32 43.10 1.16 28.62
C LEU A 32 42.81 -0.31 28.94
N THR A 33 41.87 -0.92 28.21
CA THR A 33 41.51 -2.33 28.34
C THR A 33 41.43 -2.98 26.98
N ASP A 34 42.09 -4.13 26.83
CA ASP A 34 41.95 -4.99 25.67
C ASP A 34 40.84 -6.02 25.92
N VAL A 35 40.08 -6.31 24.87
CA VAL A 35 38.95 -7.24 24.86
C VAL A 35 39.17 -8.20 23.71
N PHE A 36 39.17 -9.50 23.99
CA PHE A 36 39.41 -10.57 23.03
C PHE A 36 38.18 -11.46 22.93
N PHE A 37 37.74 -11.83 21.73
CA PHE A 37 36.65 -12.78 21.50
C PHE A 37 36.82 -13.49 20.16
N GLU A 38 36.13 -14.62 19.95
CA GLU A 38 36.15 -15.31 18.64
C GLU A 38 35.20 -14.65 17.65
N ASP A 39 35.60 -14.55 16.38
CA ASP A 39 34.78 -14.03 15.28
C ASP A 39 33.73 -15.06 14.84
N ASP A 40 32.46 -14.73 15.03
CA ASP A 40 31.32 -15.59 14.69
C ASP A 40 31.18 -15.88 13.18
N PHE A 41 31.86 -15.11 12.31
CA PHE A 41 31.89 -15.34 10.87
C PHE A 41 33.09 -16.18 10.39
N GLY A 42 33.88 -16.74 11.32
CA GLY A 42 34.94 -17.71 11.03
C GLY A 42 36.34 -17.12 10.79
N GLY A 43 36.60 -15.90 11.27
CA GLY A 43 37.86 -15.15 11.09
C GLY A 43 38.83 -15.15 12.28
N GLY A 44 38.77 -16.14 13.18
CA GLY A 44 39.73 -16.28 14.28
C GLY A 44 39.43 -15.38 15.49
N ILE A 45 40.45 -14.99 16.26
CA ILE A 45 40.27 -14.14 17.45
C ILE A 45 40.29 -12.66 17.05
N VAL A 46 39.27 -11.92 17.46
CA VAL A 46 39.20 -10.46 17.39
C VAL A 46 39.74 -9.86 18.70
N ALA A 47 40.62 -8.88 18.58
CA ALA A 47 41.13 -8.08 19.69
C ALA A 47 40.71 -6.62 19.52
N LEU A 48 40.11 -6.02 20.55
CA LEU A 48 39.71 -4.62 20.59
C LEU A 48 40.42 -3.92 21.75
N ARG A 49 40.78 -2.65 21.61
CA ARG A 49 41.29 -1.81 22.70
C ARG A 49 40.33 -0.67 22.98
N TYR A 50 39.91 -0.53 24.23
CA TYR A 50 39.06 0.55 24.72
C TYR A 50 39.85 1.52 25.57
N GLU A 51 39.60 2.82 25.37
CA GLU A 51 40.10 3.90 26.21
C GLU A 51 38.96 4.52 27.04
N ALA A 52 39.20 4.70 28.34
CA ALA A 52 38.21 5.18 29.28
C ALA A 52 37.75 6.61 28.92
N GLY A 53 36.46 6.75 28.63
CA GLY A 53 35.85 8.01 28.18
C GLY A 53 35.60 8.06 26.67
N GLN A 54 36.16 7.14 25.88
CA GLN A 54 35.80 6.97 24.47
C GLN A 54 34.57 6.07 24.35
N PRO A 55 33.58 6.43 23.52
CA PRO A 55 32.38 5.61 23.31
C PRO A 55 32.63 4.39 22.38
N TRP A 56 33.80 4.31 21.72
CA TRP A 56 34.17 3.25 20.78
C TRP A 56 35.59 2.72 21.04
N PRO A 57 35.92 1.49 20.59
CA PRO A 57 37.30 0.99 20.67
C PRO A 57 38.25 1.84 19.81
N VAL A 58 39.39 2.21 20.40
CA VAL A 58 40.45 3.00 19.74
C VAL A 58 41.31 2.18 18.79
N TRP A 59 41.22 0.86 18.87
CA TRP A 59 41.89 -0.09 17.99
C TRP A 59 41.12 -1.40 17.92
N SER A 60 41.11 -2.03 16.74
CA SER A 60 40.55 -3.35 16.50
C SER A 60 41.44 -4.16 15.57
N MET A 61 41.57 -5.46 15.82
CA MET A 61 42.35 -6.38 15.00
C MET A 61 41.66 -7.73 14.92
N SER A 62 41.59 -8.30 13.73
CA SER A 62 41.23 -9.69 13.45
C SER A 62 42.28 -10.31 12.52
N ASP A 63 42.11 -11.58 12.15
CA ASP A 63 43.05 -12.27 11.26
C ASP A 63 43.19 -11.59 9.88
N ASN A 64 42.18 -10.81 9.45
CA ASN A 64 42.11 -10.24 8.11
C ASN A 64 42.17 -8.70 8.06
N THR A 65 41.96 -8.02 9.18
CA THR A 65 41.83 -6.55 9.22
C THR A 65 42.37 -6.00 10.53
N GLU A 66 43.14 -4.91 10.46
CA GLU A 66 43.52 -4.11 11.63
C GLU A 66 43.08 -2.66 11.40
N THR A 67 42.29 -2.10 12.31
CA THR A 67 41.83 -0.71 12.25
C THR A 67 42.15 0.01 13.56
N ARG A 68 42.32 1.34 13.48
CA ARG A 68 42.50 2.18 14.67
C ARG A 68 41.84 3.52 14.45
N LEU A 69 41.41 4.14 15.54
CA LEU A 69 40.97 5.54 15.54
C LEU A 69 42.14 6.43 15.07
N LEU A 70 41.84 7.34 14.15
CA LEU A 70 42.80 8.29 13.60
C LEU A 70 43.15 9.32 14.67
N SER A 71 44.44 9.59 14.85
CA SER A 71 44.86 10.71 15.69
C SER A 71 44.57 12.04 14.99
N GLU A 72 44.57 13.15 15.72
CA GLU A 72 44.44 14.49 15.12
C GLU A 72 45.49 14.76 14.03
N ALA A 73 46.68 14.16 14.14
CA ALA A 73 47.72 14.24 13.13
C ALA A 73 47.41 13.36 11.89
N ASP A 74 46.80 12.20 12.06
CA ASP A 74 46.36 11.35 10.94
C ASP A 74 45.19 11.98 10.17
N LEU A 75 44.30 12.69 10.87
CA LEU A 75 43.19 13.45 10.27
C LEU A 75 43.71 14.63 9.44
N ALA A 76 44.85 15.23 9.80
CA ALA A 76 45.47 16.32 9.07
C ALA A 76 46.05 15.89 7.70
N ASP A 77 46.43 14.62 7.56
CA ASP A 77 46.98 14.03 6.33
C ASP A 77 45.95 13.19 5.53
N TRP A 78 44.70 13.09 6.01
CA TRP A 78 43.64 12.31 5.36
C TRP A 78 43.12 12.98 4.07
N PRO A 79 42.86 12.26 2.96
CA PRO A 79 42.48 12.87 1.68
C PRO A 79 41.19 13.72 1.72
N LEU A 80 40.30 13.46 2.68
CA LEU A 80 39.10 14.27 2.92
C LEU A 80 39.44 15.68 3.46
N ALA A 81 40.58 15.86 4.13
CA ALA A 81 41.08 17.18 4.56
C ALA A 81 41.59 18.03 3.38
N GLN A 82 41.85 17.42 2.21
CA GLN A 82 42.10 18.14 0.96
C GLN A 82 40.81 18.53 0.21
N MET A 83 39.65 17.96 0.58
CA MET A 83 38.34 18.34 0.05
C MET A 83 37.67 19.47 0.85
N THR A 84 38.06 19.69 2.11
CA THR A 84 37.56 20.78 2.95
C THR A 84 38.33 22.10 2.76
N GLY A 85 39.26 22.15 1.79
CA GLY A 85 40.15 23.27 1.53
C GLY A 85 39.78 24.16 0.33
N ALA A 86 38.50 24.47 0.14
CA ALA A 86 38.09 25.57 -0.74
C ALA A 86 37.04 26.43 -0.03
N THR A 87 37.51 27.48 0.66
CA THR A 87 36.69 28.65 0.92
C THR A 87 36.27 29.23 -0.43
N ASP A 88 35.00 29.03 -0.79
CA ASP A 88 34.30 29.93 -1.68
C ASP A 88 34.32 31.35 -1.07
N PRO A 89 34.71 32.41 -1.81
CA PRO A 89 34.67 33.78 -1.29
C PRO A 89 33.26 34.28 -0.92
N SER A 90 32.18 33.51 -1.11
CA SER A 90 30.80 33.89 -0.77
C SER A 90 30.26 33.39 0.58
N GLY A 91 30.91 32.43 1.26
CA GLY A 91 30.47 32.00 2.60
C GLY A 91 29.12 31.26 2.69
N ALA A 92 28.87 30.26 1.85
CA ALA A 92 27.69 29.39 1.97
C ALA A 92 27.96 28.12 2.82
N GLN A 93 27.03 27.80 3.71
CA GLN A 93 26.95 26.66 4.63
C GLN A 93 26.60 25.37 3.87
N TYR A 94 27.08 24.21 4.33
CA TYR A 94 26.66 22.89 3.82
C TYR A 94 25.13 22.74 3.95
N GLY A 95 24.51 22.25 2.87
CA GLY A 95 23.07 22.37 2.62
C GLY A 95 22.17 21.30 3.28
N PRO A 96 20.85 21.48 3.17
CA PRO A 96 19.77 20.68 3.80
C PRO A 96 19.62 19.26 3.22
N VAL A 97 18.78 18.40 3.86
CA VAL A 97 18.15 17.18 3.26
C VAL A 97 17.87 17.49 1.79
N PRO A 98 18.35 16.67 0.83
CA PRO A 98 17.93 16.86 -0.54
C PRO A 98 16.41 16.69 -0.59
N PRO A 99 15.66 17.63 -1.18
CA PRO A 99 14.23 17.42 -1.42
C PRO A 99 14.04 16.05 -2.10
N PRO A 100 12.90 15.36 -1.87
CA PRO A 100 12.63 14.09 -2.54
C PRO A 100 12.96 14.25 -4.02
N PRO A 101 13.70 13.31 -4.65
CA PRO A 101 14.17 13.50 -6.01
C PRO A 101 12.98 13.87 -6.90
N GLU A 102 12.97 15.08 -7.46
CA GLU A 102 11.88 15.49 -8.34
C GLU A 102 11.77 14.48 -9.51
N ALA A 103 12.89 13.88 -9.93
CA ALA A 103 12.92 12.87 -10.99
C ALA A 103 13.52 11.53 -10.53
N ALA A 104 12.95 10.44 -11.03
CA ALA A 104 13.47 9.10 -10.85
C ALA A 104 14.88 8.93 -11.48
N PRO A 105 15.72 8.02 -10.95
CA PRO A 105 16.98 7.62 -11.58
C PRO A 105 16.79 7.14 -13.03
N ALA A 106 17.82 7.32 -13.87
CA ALA A 106 17.74 6.98 -15.30
C ALA A 106 17.52 5.47 -15.58
N ASP A 107 17.87 4.61 -14.62
CA ASP A 107 17.70 3.16 -14.65
C ASP A 107 16.59 2.68 -13.69
N PHE A 108 15.70 3.58 -13.28
CA PHE A 108 14.59 3.25 -12.38
C PHE A 108 13.64 2.25 -13.03
N ASP A 109 13.45 1.12 -12.35
CA ASP A 109 12.47 0.10 -12.71
C ASP A 109 11.28 0.20 -11.76
N PHE A 110 10.24 0.89 -12.23
CA PHE A 110 9.02 1.16 -11.46
C PHE A 110 8.34 -0.10 -10.95
N ARG A 111 8.28 -1.17 -11.76
CA ARG A 111 7.60 -2.42 -11.37
C ARG A 111 8.40 -3.19 -10.33
N SER A 112 9.72 -3.21 -10.48
CA SER A 112 10.60 -3.77 -9.45
C SER A 112 10.53 -2.99 -8.14
N ALA A 113 10.38 -1.67 -8.20
CA ALA A 113 10.21 -0.81 -7.03
C ALA A 113 8.88 -1.07 -6.29
N LEU A 114 7.76 -1.19 -7.02
CA LEU A 114 6.46 -1.60 -6.45
C LEU A 114 6.52 -3.01 -5.81
N ALA A 115 7.25 -3.94 -6.42
CA ALA A 115 7.37 -5.31 -5.93
C ALA A 115 8.42 -5.49 -4.81
N GLY A 116 9.21 -4.45 -4.52
CA GLY A 116 10.31 -4.49 -3.56
C GLY A 116 9.86 -5.00 -2.19
N SER A 117 10.62 -5.88 -1.55
CA SER A 117 10.26 -6.44 -0.25
C SER A 117 10.56 -5.47 0.89
N LEU A 118 9.53 -5.07 1.63
CA LEU A 118 9.68 -4.36 2.90
C LEU A 118 10.06 -5.35 4.00
N ASP A 119 11.24 -5.17 4.59
CA ASP A 119 11.62 -5.85 5.83
C ASP A 119 11.14 -5.01 7.01
N MET A 120 9.99 -5.35 7.59
CA MET A 120 9.38 -4.61 8.70
C MET A 120 10.24 -4.62 9.97
N ASP A 121 11.12 -5.62 10.14
CA ASP A 121 12.01 -5.73 11.30
C ASP A 121 13.23 -4.83 11.15
N ALA A 122 13.70 -4.62 9.92
CA ALA A 122 14.75 -3.65 9.58
C ALA A 122 14.22 -2.22 9.35
N ALA A 123 12.90 -2.02 9.35
CA ALA A 123 12.30 -0.82 8.79
C ALA A 123 12.23 0.37 9.76
N PHE A 124 13.03 1.35 9.37
CA PHE A 124 12.86 2.79 9.50
C PHE A 124 13.32 3.45 10.80
N HIS A 125 14.29 4.33 10.60
CA HIS A 125 14.73 5.32 11.56
C HIS A 125 14.20 6.67 11.10
N LEU A 126 13.64 7.47 12.00
CA LEU A 126 13.55 8.91 11.74
C LEU A 126 14.98 9.44 11.68
N SER A 127 15.30 10.16 10.59
CA SER A 127 16.62 10.75 10.45
C SER A 127 16.83 11.80 11.53
N GLU A 128 18.07 12.00 11.95
CA GLU A 128 18.43 13.06 12.91
C GLU A 128 17.92 14.41 12.42
N GLU A 129 18.02 14.68 11.11
CA GLU A 129 17.52 15.92 10.51
C GLU A 129 15.99 16.04 10.57
N ALA A 130 15.23 14.98 10.32
CA ALA A 130 13.77 15.02 10.45
C ALA A 130 13.35 15.31 11.90
N MET A 131 14.04 14.71 12.87
CA MET A 131 13.80 14.94 14.29
C MET A 131 14.22 16.35 14.75
N GLU A 132 15.32 16.90 14.22
CA GLU A 132 15.82 18.24 14.57
C GLU A 132 15.04 19.37 13.90
N SER A 133 14.68 19.19 12.62
CA SER A 133 13.88 20.16 11.87
C SER A 133 12.41 20.16 12.27
N GLY A 134 11.94 19.04 12.84
CA GLY A 134 10.55 18.84 13.22
C GLY A 134 9.62 18.66 12.03
N GLN A 135 10.13 18.34 10.84
CA GLN A 135 9.31 18.03 9.68
C GLN A 135 10.09 17.28 8.60
N TYR A 136 9.40 16.50 7.79
CA TYR A 136 9.95 15.91 6.58
C TYR A 136 8.85 15.63 5.54
N THR A 137 9.27 15.51 4.28
CA THR A 137 8.36 15.32 3.14
C THR A 137 8.84 14.14 2.31
N VAL A 138 7.91 13.28 1.91
CA VAL A 138 8.16 12.11 1.05
C VAL A 138 7.13 12.08 -0.07
N ALA A 139 7.54 11.67 -1.27
CA ALA A 139 6.66 11.70 -2.43
C ALA A 139 7.11 10.75 -3.54
N ALA A 140 6.15 10.26 -4.32
CA ALA A 140 6.41 9.55 -5.55
C ALA A 140 7.13 10.46 -6.57
N TYR A 141 8.07 9.87 -7.31
CA TYR A 141 8.83 10.56 -8.35
C TYR A 141 7.92 11.17 -9.42
N GLU A 142 8.34 12.30 -10.01
CA GLU A 142 7.69 12.78 -11.24
C GLU A 142 7.77 11.71 -12.33
N GLY A 143 6.71 11.61 -13.12
CA GLY A 143 6.43 10.55 -14.09
C GLY A 143 5.61 9.40 -13.51
N TYR A 144 5.59 9.22 -12.19
CA TYR A 144 4.99 8.05 -11.53
C TYR A 144 3.83 8.40 -10.59
N ARG A 145 3.38 9.66 -10.60
CA ARG A 145 2.22 10.10 -9.81
C ARG A 145 0.91 9.61 -10.44
N PRO A 146 -0.05 9.11 -9.65
CA PRO A 146 -1.29 8.54 -10.15
C PRO A 146 -2.22 9.62 -10.72
N TRP A 147 -2.91 9.33 -11.83
CA TRP A 147 -3.81 10.29 -12.48
C TRP A 147 -5.20 10.36 -11.83
N ALA A 148 -5.79 11.56 -11.79
CA ALA A 148 -7.15 11.77 -11.28
C ALA A 148 -8.18 11.12 -12.20
N GLY A 149 -9.14 10.43 -11.58
CA GLY A 149 -10.08 9.59 -12.30
C GLY A 149 -11.49 9.71 -11.78
N TYR A 150 -12.31 8.77 -12.21
CA TYR A 150 -13.69 8.68 -11.80
C TYR A 150 -13.87 7.26 -11.30
N TRP A 151 -14.56 7.08 -10.18
CA TRP A 151 -14.65 5.76 -9.54
C TRP A 151 -15.69 4.84 -10.20
N TRP A 152 -16.43 5.32 -11.21
CA TRP A 152 -17.44 4.55 -11.96
C TRP A 152 -18.46 3.86 -11.05
N PRO A 153 -19.45 4.60 -10.51
CA PRO A 153 -20.47 4.06 -9.61
C PRO A 153 -21.21 2.85 -10.21
N LEU A 154 -21.41 1.82 -9.40
CA LEU A 154 -22.14 0.60 -9.80
C LEU A 154 -23.65 0.85 -9.99
N THR A 155 -24.19 1.92 -9.40
CA THR A 155 -25.59 2.32 -9.56
C THR A 155 -25.91 2.82 -10.96
N ASP A 156 -24.94 3.52 -11.57
CA ASP A 156 -25.14 4.28 -12.80
C ASP A 156 -24.88 3.40 -14.03
N GLY A 157 -23.98 2.42 -13.91
CA GLY A 157 -23.68 1.46 -14.97
C GLY A 157 -23.07 2.12 -16.22
N GLU A 158 -22.38 3.25 -16.07
CA GLU A 158 -21.91 4.08 -17.19
C GLU A 158 -20.92 3.37 -18.11
N LEU A 159 -20.20 2.34 -17.63
CA LEU A 159 -19.37 1.47 -18.47
C LEU A 159 -20.22 0.65 -19.46
N ILE A 160 -21.42 0.27 -19.05
CA ILE A 160 -22.36 -0.58 -19.79
C ILE A 160 -23.27 0.25 -20.70
N VAL A 161 -23.91 1.29 -20.15
CA VAL A 161 -24.93 2.10 -20.84
C VAL A 161 -24.40 3.41 -21.40
N GLY A 162 -23.17 3.80 -21.01
CA GLY A 162 -22.50 5.01 -21.48
C GLY A 162 -22.65 6.20 -20.53
N HIS A 163 -21.62 7.05 -20.47
CA HIS A 163 -21.53 8.27 -19.64
C HIS A 163 -21.99 9.55 -20.36
N THR A 164 -22.36 9.46 -21.65
CA THR A 164 -22.69 10.64 -22.48
C THR A 164 -24.18 10.94 -22.58
N GLY A 165 -25.04 10.02 -22.11
CA GLY A 165 -26.50 10.08 -22.25
C GLY A 165 -27.03 9.72 -23.66
N GLU A 166 -26.15 9.35 -24.60
CA GLU A 166 -26.56 8.78 -25.88
C GLU A 166 -27.01 7.31 -25.69
N PRO A 167 -28.13 6.88 -26.29
CA PRO A 167 -28.62 5.52 -26.13
C PRO A 167 -27.69 4.51 -26.81
N THR A 168 -27.39 3.42 -26.12
CA THR A 168 -26.53 2.33 -26.62
C THR A 168 -27.36 1.07 -26.88
N PHE A 169 -26.74 0.00 -27.40
CA PHE A 169 -27.48 -1.26 -27.52
C PHE A 169 -27.62 -1.94 -26.17
N SER A 170 -26.66 -1.79 -25.25
CA SER A 170 -26.80 -2.37 -23.91
C SER A 170 -27.84 -1.64 -23.05
N ASP A 171 -28.07 -0.34 -23.28
CA ASP A 171 -29.16 0.43 -22.66
C ASP A 171 -30.56 -0.18 -22.95
N ARG A 172 -30.76 -0.84 -24.10
CA ARG A 172 -32.07 -1.39 -24.51
C ARG A 172 -32.61 -2.48 -23.59
N ILE A 173 -31.74 -3.19 -22.88
CA ILE A 173 -32.15 -4.27 -21.97
C ILE A 173 -32.28 -3.81 -20.53
N LYS A 174 -31.88 -2.57 -20.22
CA LYS A 174 -31.84 -2.04 -18.86
C LYS A 174 -33.21 -2.13 -18.18
N ASP A 175 -34.28 -1.74 -18.88
CA ASP A 175 -35.67 -1.82 -18.37
C ASP A 175 -36.13 -3.26 -17.99
N GLN A 176 -35.47 -4.28 -18.55
CA GLN A 176 -35.73 -5.69 -18.23
C GLN A 176 -34.78 -6.23 -17.15
N VAL A 177 -33.57 -5.68 -17.07
CA VAL A 177 -32.52 -6.02 -16.11
C VAL A 177 -32.83 -5.42 -14.73
N ASP A 178 -33.15 -4.13 -14.64
CA ASP A 178 -33.36 -3.42 -13.37
C ASP A 178 -34.39 -4.10 -12.44
N PRO A 179 -35.56 -4.57 -12.93
CA PRO A 179 -36.51 -5.26 -12.07
C PRO A 179 -36.00 -6.60 -11.50
N LEU A 180 -35.06 -7.26 -12.20
CA LEU A 180 -34.44 -8.49 -11.73
C LEU A 180 -33.41 -8.19 -10.63
N HIS A 181 -32.61 -7.12 -10.77
CA HIS A 181 -31.73 -6.65 -9.70
C HIS A 181 -32.51 -6.26 -8.46
N ALA A 182 -33.56 -5.45 -8.60
CA ALA A 182 -34.40 -5.04 -7.48
C ALA A 182 -35.01 -6.25 -6.73
N ARG A 183 -35.39 -7.30 -7.46
CA ARG A 183 -35.82 -8.58 -6.86
C ARG A 183 -34.68 -9.28 -6.13
N MET A 184 -33.51 -9.40 -6.74
CA MET A 184 -32.33 -10.03 -6.14
C MET A 184 -31.90 -9.31 -4.85
N ASP A 185 -31.89 -7.98 -4.84
CA ASP A 185 -31.56 -7.18 -3.64
C ASP A 185 -32.59 -7.36 -2.53
N ALA A 186 -33.89 -7.38 -2.86
CA ALA A 186 -34.93 -7.67 -1.89
C ALA A 186 -34.79 -9.09 -1.30
N GLN A 187 -34.39 -10.07 -2.11
CA GLN A 187 -34.15 -11.45 -1.69
C GLN A 187 -32.88 -11.57 -0.83
N ARG A 188 -31.82 -10.81 -1.13
CA ARG A 188 -30.61 -10.71 -0.28
C ARG A 188 -30.96 -10.16 1.10
N LYS A 189 -31.72 -9.07 1.16
CA LYS A 189 -32.21 -8.49 2.44
C LYS A 189 -33.09 -9.46 3.23
N GLN A 190 -33.88 -10.30 2.55
CA GLN A 190 -34.65 -11.37 3.20
C GLN A 190 -33.74 -12.47 3.78
N PHE A 191 -32.67 -12.83 3.06
CA PHE A 191 -31.67 -13.78 3.53
C PHE A 191 -30.95 -13.28 4.78
N GLU A 192 -30.51 -12.02 4.78
CA GLU A 192 -29.83 -11.36 5.90
C GLU A 192 -30.75 -11.26 7.14
N ALA A 193 -32.03 -10.94 6.93
CA ALA A 193 -33.01 -10.81 8.01
C ALA A 193 -33.59 -12.16 8.50
N ALA A 194 -33.20 -13.29 7.91
CA ALA A 194 -33.79 -14.59 8.22
C ALA A 194 -33.38 -15.12 9.60
N GLU A 195 -34.36 -15.28 10.50
CA GLU A 195 -34.17 -15.86 11.84
C GLU A 195 -34.07 -17.40 11.81
N THR A 196 -34.56 -18.05 10.75
CA THR A 196 -34.57 -19.52 10.62
C THR A 196 -33.78 -19.98 9.40
N GLU A 197 -33.22 -21.19 9.50
CA GLU A 197 -32.51 -21.83 8.38
C GLU A 197 -33.44 -22.15 7.20
N GLU A 198 -34.72 -22.41 7.47
CA GLU A 198 -35.73 -22.65 6.42
C GLU A 198 -35.99 -21.38 5.60
N ASP A 199 -36.19 -20.25 6.28
CA ASP A 199 -36.39 -18.95 5.61
C ASP A 199 -35.13 -18.50 4.88
N ARG A 200 -33.95 -18.69 5.49
CA ARG A 200 -32.66 -18.39 4.86
C ARG A 200 -32.46 -19.19 3.58
N ARG A 201 -32.75 -20.49 3.62
CA ARG A 201 -32.67 -21.34 2.42
C ARG A 201 -33.70 -20.94 1.36
N ALA A 202 -34.93 -20.62 1.74
CA ALA A 202 -35.95 -20.18 0.81
C ALA A 202 -35.57 -18.86 0.10
N ALA A 203 -34.98 -17.91 0.84
CA ALA A 203 -34.46 -16.67 0.27
C ALA A 203 -33.29 -16.92 -0.68
N ALA A 204 -32.35 -17.81 -0.32
CA ALA A 204 -31.23 -18.20 -1.18
C ALA A 204 -31.70 -18.90 -2.48
N ASP A 205 -32.64 -19.84 -2.38
CA ASP A 205 -33.22 -20.52 -3.55
C ASP A 205 -33.92 -19.50 -4.47
N ALA A 206 -34.71 -18.59 -3.91
CA ALA A 206 -35.40 -17.56 -4.67
C ALA A 206 -34.43 -16.55 -5.34
N TYR A 207 -33.34 -16.19 -4.65
CA TYR A 207 -32.26 -15.37 -5.22
C TYR A 207 -31.61 -16.08 -6.42
N ASN A 208 -31.28 -17.36 -6.28
CA ASN A 208 -30.67 -18.16 -7.35
C ASN A 208 -31.61 -18.33 -8.56
N ASP A 209 -32.91 -18.48 -8.33
CA ASP A 209 -33.92 -18.51 -9.39
C ASP A 209 -33.95 -17.18 -10.16
N THR A 210 -34.03 -16.03 -9.46
CA THR A 210 -34.00 -14.70 -10.11
C THR A 210 -32.67 -14.46 -10.84
N ARG A 211 -31.54 -14.85 -10.25
CA ARG A 211 -30.22 -14.78 -10.91
C ARG A 211 -30.20 -15.62 -12.19
N THR A 212 -30.85 -16.78 -12.19
CA THR A 212 -30.98 -17.62 -13.40
C THR A 212 -31.82 -16.92 -14.47
N GLU A 213 -32.93 -16.28 -14.10
CA GLU A 213 -33.72 -15.45 -15.02
C GLU A 213 -32.87 -14.33 -15.65
N LEU A 214 -32.05 -13.64 -14.85
CA LEU A 214 -31.14 -12.58 -15.32
C LEU A 214 -30.09 -13.14 -16.30
N VAL A 215 -29.45 -14.26 -15.96
CA VAL A 215 -28.49 -14.93 -16.85
C VAL A 215 -29.14 -15.33 -18.18
N GLU A 216 -30.35 -15.89 -18.16
CA GLU A 216 -31.09 -16.26 -19.36
C GLU A 216 -31.45 -15.04 -20.22
N LEU A 217 -31.89 -13.94 -19.60
CA LEU A 217 -32.17 -12.68 -20.28
C LEU A 217 -30.92 -12.12 -20.98
N LEU A 218 -29.83 -11.97 -20.22
CA LEU A 218 -28.56 -11.43 -20.74
C LEU A 218 -28.02 -12.30 -21.88
N ARG A 219 -27.96 -13.62 -21.67
CA ARG A 219 -27.49 -14.55 -22.71
C ARG A 219 -28.35 -14.49 -23.95
N SER A 220 -29.67 -14.54 -23.81
CA SER A 220 -30.60 -14.45 -24.94
C SER A 220 -30.37 -13.18 -25.77
N TYR A 221 -30.22 -12.04 -25.09
CA TYR A 221 -30.00 -10.75 -25.75
C TYR A 221 -28.66 -10.67 -26.49
N TYR A 222 -27.56 -10.94 -25.80
CA TYR A 222 -26.23 -10.78 -26.40
C TYR A 222 -25.90 -11.90 -27.41
N ASP A 223 -26.47 -13.11 -27.25
CA ASP A 223 -26.40 -14.14 -28.29
C ASP A 223 -27.20 -13.75 -29.52
N HIS A 224 -28.32 -13.03 -29.37
CA HIS A 224 -29.06 -12.52 -30.52
C HIS A 224 -28.20 -11.53 -31.33
N ILE A 225 -27.44 -10.65 -30.68
CA ILE A 225 -26.51 -9.72 -31.35
C ILE A 225 -25.41 -10.48 -32.10
N GLN A 226 -24.69 -11.38 -31.41
CA GLN A 226 -23.59 -12.14 -32.00
C GLN A 226 -24.07 -13.04 -33.16
N ASN A 227 -25.18 -13.75 -32.98
CA ASN A 227 -25.76 -14.60 -34.03
C ASN A 227 -26.35 -13.76 -35.17
N GLY A 228 -26.90 -12.59 -34.87
CA GLY A 228 -27.39 -11.63 -35.87
C GLY A 228 -26.27 -11.17 -36.79
N LEU A 229 -25.11 -10.81 -36.22
CA LEU A 229 -23.91 -10.43 -36.96
C LEU A 229 -23.33 -11.61 -37.76
N ALA A 230 -23.18 -12.78 -37.14
CA ALA A 230 -22.67 -13.98 -37.81
C ALA A 230 -23.59 -14.47 -38.94
N GLY A 231 -24.91 -14.32 -38.77
CA GLY A 231 -25.94 -14.71 -39.73
C GLY A 231 -26.24 -13.65 -40.80
N GLY A 232 -25.64 -12.46 -40.71
CA GLY A 232 -25.85 -11.35 -41.64
C GLY A 232 -27.22 -10.65 -41.52
N VAL A 233 -27.96 -10.89 -40.43
CA VAL A 233 -29.20 -10.17 -40.09
C VAL A 233 -28.88 -8.80 -39.49
N MET A 234 -27.77 -8.71 -38.76
CA MET A 234 -27.15 -7.46 -38.34
C MET A 234 -25.86 -7.25 -39.12
N ARG A 235 -25.43 -6.00 -39.26
CA ARG A 235 -24.16 -5.65 -39.91
C ARG A 235 -23.51 -4.45 -39.25
N ILE A 236 -22.19 -4.36 -39.39
CA ILE A 236 -21.44 -3.16 -39.06
C ILE A 236 -20.92 -2.57 -40.36
N GLU A 237 -21.46 -1.42 -40.76
CA GLU A 237 -21.03 -0.72 -41.97
C GLU A 237 -21.04 0.78 -41.76
N ASN A 238 -20.09 1.47 -42.38
CA ASN A 238 -19.94 2.93 -42.27
C ASN A 238 -19.88 3.42 -40.81
N ASN A 239 -19.21 2.67 -39.92
CA ASN A 239 -19.12 2.94 -38.49
C ASN A 239 -20.48 2.99 -37.76
N VAL A 240 -21.44 2.17 -38.20
CA VAL A 240 -22.74 2.01 -37.54
C VAL A 240 -23.03 0.52 -37.37
N LEU A 241 -23.44 0.11 -36.18
CA LEU A 241 -24.05 -1.20 -35.94
C LEU A 241 -25.54 -1.11 -36.30
N ILE A 242 -25.97 -1.94 -37.24
CA ILE A 242 -27.30 -1.87 -37.86
C ILE A 242 -28.03 -3.19 -37.69
N LYS A 243 -29.27 -3.10 -37.20
CA LYS A 243 -30.29 -4.14 -37.32
C LYS A 243 -31.43 -3.61 -38.18
N ASP A 244 -31.65 -4.25 -39.33
CA ASP A 244 -32.76 -3.90 -40.21
C ASP A 244 -34.11 -4.34 -39.64
N ASP A 245 -35.17 -3.78 -40.23
CA ASP A 245 -36.56 -4.09 -39.90
C ASP A 245 -36.88 -5.56 -40.22
N THR A 246 -37.53 -6.22 -39.27
CA THR A 246 -38.10 -7.56 -39.47
C THR A 246 -39.56 -7.53 -39.05
N VAL A 247 -40.38 -8.44 -39.59
CA VAL A 247 -41.84 -8.45 -39.40
C VAL A 247 -42.29 -8.32 -37.94
N ASP A 248 -41.44 -8.76 -37.00
CA ASP A 248 -41.75 -8.85 -35.58
C ASP A 248 -40.84 -8.00 -34.67
N ASP A 249 -39.91 -7.19 -35.20
CA ASP A 249 -38.94 -6.47 -34.35
C ASP A 249 -38.42 -5.15 -34.96
N THR A 250 -38.35 -4.12 -34.12
CA THR A 250 -38.06 -2.72 -34.50
C THR A 250 -36.60 -2.56 -34.95
N PRO A 251 -36.32 -1.84 -36.06
CA PRO A 251 -34.96 -1.56 -36.48
C PRO A 251 -34.25 -0.62 -35.49
N TRP A 252 -32.93 -0.77 -35.38
CA TRP A 252 -32.10 0.15 -34.61
C TRP A 252 -30.73 0.32 -35.25
N TYR A 253 -30.13 1.49 -34.99
CA TYR A 253 -28.92 1.98 -35.62
C TYR A 253 -28.08 2.66 -34.55
N TYR A 254 -26.91 2.11 -34.26
CA TYR A 254 -26.00 2.65 -33.24
C TYR A 254 -24.68 3.06 -33.87
N PRO A 255 -24.39 4.36 -34.02
CA PRO A 255 -23.07 4.83 -34.40
C PRO A 255 -22.02 4.33 -33.40
N LEU A 256 -20.93 3.75 -33.91
CA LEU A 256 -19.92 3.11 -33.04
C LEU A 256 -19.29 4.11 -32.05
N ASP A 257 -19.18 5.37 -32.42
CA ASP A 257 -18.60 6.42 -31.56
C ASP A 257 -19.52 6.86 -30.40
N GLN A 258 -20.82 6.53 -30.47
CA GLN A 258 -21.82 6.83 -29.44
C GLN A 258 -22.09 5.65 -28.49
N LEU A 259 -21.50 4.48 -28.76
CA LEU A 259 -21.62 3.32 -27.89
C LEU A 259 -20.97 3.58 -26.52
N SER A 260 -21.36 2.79 -25.51
CA SER A 260 -20.70 2.80 -24.21
C SER A 260 -19.26 2.28 -24.32
N PRO A 261 -18.40 2.50 -23.30
CA PRO A 261 -17.05 1.94 -23.28
C PRO A 261 -17.03 0.43 -23.57
N MET A 262 -17.88 -0.35 -22.90
CA MET A 262 -17.95 -1.80 -23.07
C MET A 262 -18.57 -2.22 -24.41
N ASP A 263 -19.57 -1.49 -24.92
CA ASP A 263 -20.17 -1.78 -26.23
C ASP A 263 -19.16 -1.52 -27.37
N LYS A 264 -18.36 -0.45 -27.26
CA LYS A 264 -17.24 -0.19 -28.19
C LYS A 264 -16.23 -1.32 -28.14
N TRP A 265 -15.86 -1.76 -26.94
CA TRP A 265 -14.91 -2.85 -26.74
C TRP A 265 -15.42 -4.17 -27.35
N ALA A 266 -16.67 -4.53 -27.10
CA ALA A 266 -17.31 -5.72 -27.67
C ALA A 266 -17.26 -5.73 -29.21
N VAL A 267 -17.54 -4.57 -29.83
CA VAL A 267 -17.45 -4.41 -31.29
C VAL A 267 -16.03 -4.59 -31.81
N VAL A 268 -15.03 -4.02 -31.12
CA VAL A 268 -13.62 -4.19 -31.48
C VAL A 268 -13.24 -5.67 -31.43
N GLU A 269 -13.50 -6.36 -30.32
CA GLU A 269 -13.16 -7.78 -30.16
C GLU A 269 -13.90 -8.66 -31.17
N HIS A 270 -15.18 -8.37 -31.44
CA HIS A 270 -15.95 -9.03 -32.51
C HIS A 270 -15.25 -8.89 -33.87
N LEU A 271 -14.88 -7.67 -34.26
CA LEU A 271 -14.26 -7.38 -35.56
C LEU A 271 -12.82 -7.88 -35.66
N ARG A 272 -12.09 -8.01 -34.55
CA ARG A 272 -10.75 -8.64 -34.50
C ARG A 272 -10.82 -10.15 -34.74
N GLY A 273 -11.93 -10.79 -34.33
CA GLY A 273 -12.07 -12.24 -34.37
C GLY A 273 -11.13 -12.98 -33.41
N SER A 274 -10.50 -12.27 -32.47
CA SER A 274 -9.51 -12.79 -31.51
C SER A 274 -10.10 -13.01 -30.11
N HIS A 275 -11.37 -13.43 -30.05
CA HIS A 275 -12.11 -13.57 -28.79
C HIS A 275 -12.51 -15.04 -28.55
N THR A 276 -12.54 -15.43 -27.28
CA THR A 276 -13.13 -16.70 -26.85
C THR A 276 -14.58 -16.47 -26.44
N GLY A 277 -15.54 -17.09 -27.13
CA GLY A 277 -16.96 -16.98 -26.79
C GLY A 277 -17.65 -15.80 -27.46
N ASN A 278 -18.63 -15.20 -26.77
CA ASN A 278 -19.38 -14.05 -27.28
C ASN A 278 -18.77 -12.75 -26.71
N PRO A 279 -18.12 -11.89 -27.52
CA PRO A 279 -17.43 -10.70 -27.02
C PRO A 279 -18.38 -9.65 -26.44
N PHE A 280 -19.68 -9.70 -26.80
CA PHE A 280 -20.70 -8.84 -26.23
C PHE A 280 -21.05 -9.20 -24.78
N TYR A 281 -20.54 -10.32 -24.28
CA TYR A 281 -20.67 -10.66 -22.87
C TYR A 281 -19.84 -9.77 -21.94
N VAL A 282 -18.97 -8.87 -22.44
CA VAL A 282 -18.32 -7.86 -21.59
C VAL A 282 -19.34 -7.04 -20.80
N SER A 283 -20.38 -6.53 -21.48
CA SER A 283 -21.49 -5.79 -20.86
C SER A 283 -22.42 -6.71 -20.06
N ALA A 284 -22.57 -7.97 -20.48
CA ALA A 284 -23.38 -8.96 -19.76
C ALA A 284 -22.76 -9.36 -18.42
N TRP A 285 -21.44 -9.51 -18.39
CA TRP A 285 -20.67 -9.83 -17.21
C TRP A 285 -20.81 -8.73 -16.18
N GLU A 286 -20.66 -7.49 -16.61
CA GLU A 286 -20.79 -6.33 -15.74
C GLU A 286 -22.22 -6.19 -15.20
N TYR A 287 -23.24 -6.38 -16.04
CA TYR A 287 -24.63 -6.46 -15.56
C TYR A 287 -24.85 -7.55 -14.52
N LEU A 288 -24.17 -8.69 -14.64
CA LEU A 288 -24.42 -9.84 -13.77
C LEU A 288 -23.68 -9.74 -12.43
N ASN A 289 -22.47 -9.18 -12.42
CA ASN A 289 -21.54 -9.31 -11.29
C ASN A 289 -21.31 -8.00 -10.54
N SER A 290 -21.37 -6.84 -11.20
CA SER A 290 -20.99 -5.56 -10.58
C SER A 290 -22.15 -4.57 -10.57
N TYR A 291 -22.93 -4.48 -11.66
CA TYR A 291 -24.03 -3.53 -11.76
C TYR A 291 -25.03 -3.70 -10.60
N SER A 292 -25.25 -2.62 -9.85
CA SER A 292 -26.09 -2.65 -8.65
C SER A 292 -26.94 -1.38 -8.54
N PRO A 293 -28.09 -1.31 -9.23
CA PRO A 293 -28.93 -0.10 -9.28
C PRO A 293 -29.48 0.34 -7.91
N GLU A 294 -29.67 -0.61 -6.99
CA GLU A 294 -30.13 -0.36 -5.62
C GLU A 294 -28.97 -0.54 -4.61
N GLY A 295 -27.73 -0.57 -5.10
CA GLY A 295 -26.52 -0.62 -4.27
C GLY A 295 -26.31 0.70 -3.53
N ASP A 296 -25.45 0.66 -2.52
CA ASP A 296 -25.11 1.87 -1.78
C ASP A 296 -24.31 2.84 -2.68
N SER A 297 -24.43 4.14 -2.41
CA SER A 297 -23.89 5.18 -3.29
C SER A 297 -22.36 5.18 -3.42
N TRP A 298 -21.67 4.48 -2.51
CA TRP A 298 -20.21 4.34 -2.50
C TRP A 298 -19.71 3.11 -3.27
N TRP A 299 -20.61 2.22 -3.69
CA TRP A 299 -20.26 1.03 -4.47
C TRP A 299 -19.79 1.44 -5.87
N GLY A 300 -18.55 1.10 -6.19
CA GLY A 300 -17.90 1.52 -7.43
C GLY A 300 -16.67 0.67 -7.75
N HIS A 301 -15.92 1.15 -8.73
CA HIS A 301 -14.64 0.61 -9.16
C HIS A 301 -13.47 1.44 -8.61
N CYS A 302 -13.57 1.95 -7.37
CA CYS A 302 -12.53 2.77 -6.75
C CYS A 302 -11.20 2.02 -6.66
N ASN A 303 -11.22 0.73 -6.31
CA ASN A 303 -10.05 -0.17 -6.31
C ASN A 303 -9.43 -0.31 -7.71
N GLY A 304 -10.26 -0.57 -8.73
CA GLY A 304 -9.79 -0.73 -10.12
C GLY A 304 -9.20 0.56 -10.68
N TRP A 305 -9.84 1.70 -10.38
CA TRP A 305 -9.32 3.01 -10.74
C TRP A 305 -7.99 3.30 -10.03
N ALA A 306 -7.90 3.06 -8.71
CA ALA A 306 -6.69 3.29 -7.95
C ALA A 306 -5.50 2.50 -8.53
N ALA A 307 -5.70 1.21 -8.82
CA ALA A 307 -4.70 0.37 -9.47
C ALA A 307 -4.33 0.87 -10.87
N ALA A 308 -5.32 1.14 -11.73
CA ALA A 308 -5.09 1.64 -13.09
C ALA A 308 -4.33 2.98 -13.07
N SER A 309 -4.63 3.87 -12.13
CA SER A 309 -4.00 5.18 -12.00
C SER A 309 -2.50 5.10 -11.68
N ILE A 310 -2.10 4.09 -10.93
CA ILE A 310 -0.71 3.82 -10.55
C ILE A 310 0.03 3.10 -11.68
N LEU A 311 -0.59 2.07 -12.27
CA LEU A 311 0.10 1.16 -13.19
C LEU A 311 0.11 1.62 -14.66
N THR A 312 -0.68 2.63 -15.01
CA THR A 312 -0.82 3.10 -16.39
C THR A 312 -0.58 4.60 -16.54
N ASN A 313 -0.11 5.00 -17.72
CA ASN A 313 -0.08 6.40 -18.11
C ASN A 313 -1.51 6.90 -18.31
N GLU A 314 -1.77 8.14 -17.90
CA GLU A 314 -3.07 8.76 -18.10
C GLU A 314 -3.44 8.77 -19.60
N PRO A 315 -4.65 8.30 -19.96
CA PRO A 315 -5.19 8.58 -21.29
C PRO A 315 -5.45 10.09 -21.45
N ARG A 316 -4.70 10.75 -22.34
CA ARG A 316 -4.77 12.22 -22.54
C ARG A 316 -5.38 12.65 -23.88
N GLU A 317 -5.66 11.70 -24.77
CA GLU A 317 -6.30 11.97 -26.06
C GLU A 317 -7.18 10.79 -26.50
N ALA A 318 -8.15 11.08 -27.37
CA ALA A 318 -8.98 10.04 -27.95
C ALA A 318 -8.16 9.13 -28.88
N ARG A 319 -8.49 7.84 -28.90
CA ARG A 319 -7.83 6.81 -29.72
C ARG A 319 -8.78 6.24 -30.75
N ALA A 320 -8.30 6.14 -31.99
CA ALA A 320 -9.06 5.57 -33.10
C ALA A 320 -8.55 4.16 -33.42
N VAL A 321 -9.35 3.14 -33.14
CA VAL A 321 -9.04 1.74 -33.45
C VAL A 321 -9.59 1.41 -34.83
N ARG A 322 -8.70 1.04 -35.76
CA ARG A 322 -9.07 0.65 -37.13
C ARG A 322 -9.12 -0.87 -37.25
N VAL A 323 -10.31 -1.43 -37.30
CA VAL A 323 -10.53 -2.89 -37.25
C VAL A 323 -11.71 -3.28 -38.16
N GLY A 324 -11.62 -4.40 -38.87
CA GLY A 324 -12.73 -4.91 -39.69
C GLY A 324 -13.22 -3.94 -40.78
N GLY A 325 -12.37 -3.02 -41.25
CA GLY A 325 -12.76 -1.96 -42.18
C GLY A 325 -13.55 -0.80 -41.56
N GLN A 326 -13.74 -0.81 -40.24
CA GLN A 326 -14.40 0.24 -39.46
C GLN A 326 -13.37 1.06 -38.67
N VAL A 327 -13.83 2.17 -38.11
CA VAL A 327 -13.08 3.00 -37.16
C VAL A 327 -13.95 3.17 -35.91
N VAL A 328 -13.43 2.77 -34.76
CA VAL A 328 -14.07 2.96 -33.45
C VAL A 328 -13.25 4.00 -32.68
N HIS A 329 -13.86 5.11 -32.28
CA HIS A 329 -13.20 6.13 -31.45
C HIS A 329 -13.48 5.90 -29.97
N PHE A 330 -12.42 5.62 -29.22
CA PHE A 330 -12.43 5.62 -27.76
C PHE A 330 -12.06 7.04 -27.29
N SER A 331 -12.98 7.68 -26.58
CA SER A 331 -12.72 8.94 -25.88
C SER A 331 -11.72 8.71 -24.73
N VAL A 332 -11.27 9.79 -24.09
CA VAL A 332 -10.48 9.67 -22.86
C VAL A 332 -11.27 8.97 -21.76
N ALA A 333 -12.56 9.29 -21.61
CA ALA A 333 -13.43 8.65 -20.65
C ALA A 333 -13.59 7.14 -20.93
N ASP A 334 -13.76 6.75 -22.20
CA ASP A 334 -13.87 5.32 -22.55
C ASP A 334 -12.59 4.57 -22.20
N GLN A 335 -11.42 5.17 -22.46
CA GLN A 335 -10.14 4.58 -22.11
C GLN A 335 -9.96 4.45 -20.60
N LYS A 336 -10.23 5.52 -19.83
CA LYS A 336 -10.13 5.49 -18.37
C LYS A 336 -11.08 4.46 -17.76
N GLY A 337 -12.33 4.37 -18.24
CA GLY A 337 -13.30 3.38 -17.76
C GLY A 337 -12.91 1.94 -18.05
N LEU A 338 -12.45 1.64 -19.27
CA LEU A 338 -11.98 0.30 -19.61
C LEU A 338 -10.71 -0.08 -18.84
N LEU A 339 -9.81 0.87 -18.55
CA LEU A 339 -8.64 0.63 -17.71
C LEU A 339 -9.05 0.33 -16.28
N THR A 340 -9.97 1.13 -15.71
CA THR A 340 -10.51 0.89 -14.37
C THR A 340 -11.10 -0.52 -14.22
N GLU A 341 -11.95 -0.94 -15.16
CA GLU A 341 -12.54 -2.28 -15.16
C GLU A 341 -11.48 -3.38 -15.33
N ALA A 342 -10.55 -3.19 -16.27
CA ALA A 342 -9.50 -4.18 -16.50
C ALA A 342 -8.61 -4.41 -15.25
N HIS A 343 -8.51 -3.41 -14.36
CA HIS A 343 -7.70 -3.46 -13.14
C HIS A 343 -8.52 -3.73 -11.87
N TYR A 344 -9.83 -4.01 -11.98
CA TYR A 344 -10.68 -4.24 -10.81
C TYR A 344 -10.14 -5.36 -9.92
N THR A 345 -9.60 -6.41 -10.53
CA THR A 345 -8.75 -7.40 -9.85
C THR A 345 -7.31 -7.20 -10.31
N THR A 346 -6.44 -6.78 -9.39
CA THR A 346 -5.01 -6.60 -9.63
C THR A 346 -4.23 -7.27 -8.51
N ASP A 347 -3.16 -7.98 -8.85
CA ASP A 347 -2.21 -8.51 -7.87
C ASP A 347 -1.66 -7.36 -7.02
N ALA A 348 -1.88 -7.45 -5.71
CA ALA A 348 -1.53 -6.40 -4.77
C ALA A 348 -0.82 -6.98 -3.53
N ARG A 349 -0.04 -6.14 -2.87
CA ARG A 349 0.43 -6.38 -1.51
C ARG A 349 -0.39 -5.53 -0.54
N MET A 350 -0.96 -6.15 0.48
CA MET A 350 -1.78 -5.50 1.51
C MET A 350 -0.99 -5.37 2.83
N PHE A 351 -1.25 -4.30 3.57
CA PHE A 351 -0.78 -4.01 4.93
C PHE A 351 -1.96 -3.48 5.75
N GLY A 352 -2.19 -4.04 6.94
CA GLY A 352 -3.48 -3.91 7.63
C GLY A 352 -4.53 -4.87 7.07
N THR A 353 -5.65 -4.98 7.77
CA THR A 353 -6.83 -5.76 7.41
C THR A 353 -8.03 -4.83 7.30
N ARG A 354 -9.05 -5.26 6.56
CA ARG A 354 -10.26 -4.47 6.40
C ARG A 354 -11.03 -4.49 7.71
N TYR A 355 -11.49 -3.32 8.16
CA TYR A 355 -12.45 -3.23 9.25
C TYR A 355 -13.84 -3.71 8.79
N ASP A 356 -14.26 -4.89 9.24
CA ASP A 356 -15.56 -5.52 8.92
C ASP A 356 -16.51 -5.56 10.15
N GLY A 357 -16.19 -4.93 11.28
CA GLY A 357 -17.12 -4.73 12.41
C GLY A 357 -16.52 -4.69 13.83
N GLU A 358 -17.38 -4.85 14.86
CA GLU A 358 -17.04 -4.65 16.29
C GLU A 358 -15.97 -5.62 16.86
N ASP A 359 -15.65 -6.70 16.14
CA ASP A 359 -14.65 -7.70 16.55
C ASP A 359 -13.26 -7.46 15.94
N ASP A 360 -13.09 -6.47 15.05
CA ASP A 360 -11.83 -6.17 14.36
C ASP A 360 -11.04 -5.06 15.08
N ASP A 361 -9.70 -5.17 15.06
CA ASP A 361 -8.82 -4.14 15.59
C ASP A 361 -8.75 -2.99 14.60
N VAL A 362 -9.51 -1.93 14.88
CA VAL A 362 -9.55 -0.72 14.04
C VAL A 362 -8.17 -0.08 13.88
N SER A 363 -7.20 -0.36 14.76
CA SER A 363 -5.84 0.21 14.71
C SER A 363 -4.77 -0.78 14.24
N ASP A 364 -5.15 -1.82 13.50
CA ASP A 364 -4.23 -2.85 13.03
C ASP A 364 -3.11 -2.32 12.11
N LEU A 365 -3.35 -1.19 11.43
CA LEU A 365 -2.31 -0.35 10.85
C LEU A 365 -1.85 0.70 11.88
N SER A 366 -0.87 0.33 12.69
CA SER A 366 -0.31 1.25 13.69
C SER A 366 0.38 2.47 13.03
N PRO A 367 0.54 3.61 13.73
CA PRO A 367 1.32 4.74 13.20
C PRO A 367 2.76 4.37 12.87
N ALA A 368 3.34 3.41 13.59
CA ALA A 368 4.66 2.88 13.28
C ALA A 368 4.66 2.16 11.93
N ASP A 369 3.64 1.35 11.64
CA ASP A 369 3.50 0.66 10.35
C ASP A 369 3.18 1.63 9.21
N PHE A 370 2.35 2.65 9.46
CA PHE A 370 2.14 3.75 8.52
C PHE A 370 3.47 4.40 8.09
N HIS A 371 4.32 4.77 9.06
CA HIS A 371 5.65 5.32 8.78
C HIS A 371 6.55 4.35 7.99
N ARG A 372 6.53 3.06 8.33
CA ARG A 372 7.33 2.03 7.62
C ARG A 372 6.91 1.92 6.16
N VAL A 373 5.61 1.86 5.91
CA VAL A 373 5.05 1.68 4.57
C VAL A 373 5.25 2.94 3.73
N VAL A 374 4.96 4.13 4.28
CA VAL A 374 5.19 5.42 3.61
C VAL A 374 6.68 5.65 3.35
N GLY A 375 7.54 5.42 4.34
CA GLY A 375 8.99 5.54 4.18
C GLY A 375 9.56 4.56 3.16
N PHE A 376 9.05 3.32 3.10
CA PHE A 376 9.51 2.38 2.09
C PHE A 376 9.08 2.79 0.68
N TYR A 377 7.77 2.95 0.45
CA TYR A 377 7.28 3.15 -0.92
C TYR A 377 7.51 4.57 -1.42
N LEU A 378 7.21 5.61 -0.63
CA LEU A 378 7.30 6.99 -1.10
C LEU A 378 8.70 7.59 -0.97
N ASP A 379 9.45 7.28 0.09
CA ASP A 379 10.81 7.82 0.27
C ASP A 379 11.87 6.97 -0.43
N GLN A 380 11.97 5.68 -0.08
CA GLN A 380 13.04 4.83 -0.61
C GLN A 380 12.80 4.38 -2.05
N GLN A 381 11.58 3.96 -2.38
CA GLN A 381 11.24 3.46 -3.72
C GLN A 381 10.75 4.57 -4.66
N GLY A 382 10.24 5.69 -4.13
CA GLY A 382 9.67 6.78 -4.94
C GLY A 382 8.42 6.39 -5.74
N VAL A 383 7.63 5.43 -5.25
CA VAL A 383 6.40 4.92 -5.89
C VAL A 383 5.15 5.20 -5.04
N PRO A 384 3.99 5.46 -5.67
CA PRO A 384 2.75 5.66 -4.94
C PRO A 384 2.21 4.35 -4.36
N LEU A 385 1.25 4.49 -3.46
CA LEU A 385 0.53 3.40 -2.81
C LEU A 385 -0.95 3.79 -2.67
N VAL A 386 -1.83 2.84 -2.39
CA VAL A 386 -3.26 3.09 -2.17
C VAL A 386 -3.56 2.97 -0.69
N MET A 387 -4.34 3.90 -0.14
CA MET A 387 -4.84 3.81 1.24
C MET A 387 -6.36 3.80 1.23
N ASP A 388 -6.94 3.03 2.14
CA ASP A 388 -8.30 3.32 2.59
C ASP A 388 -8.25 4.50 3.55
N THR A 389 -8.91 5.59 3.19
CA THR A 389 -8.83 6.87 3.91
C THR A 389 -9.64 6.89 5.21
N THR A 390 -10.53 5.92 5.43
CA THR A 390 -11.43 5.93 6.58
C THR A 390 -11.64 4.53 7.14
N ALA A 391 -11.44 4.36 8.44
CA ALA A 391 -11.80 3.13 9.16
C ALA A 391 -13.33 3.07 9.42
N THR A 392 -14.09 2.88 8.34
CA THR A 392 -15.56 2.74 8.37
C THR A 392 -16.03 1.57 7.51
N GLU A 393 -17.33 1.27 7.50
CA GLU A 393 -17.90 0.22 6.63
C GLU A 393 -17.75 0.55 5.14
N GLU A 394 -17.71 1.84 4.79
CA GLU A 394 -17.42 2.30 3.43
C GLU A 394 -15.93 2.18 3.15
N VAL A 395 -15.59 1.47 2.07
CA VAL A 395 -14.20 1.26 1.65
C VAL A 395 -13.85 2.19 0.50
N TRP A 396 -12.87 3.07 0.72
CA TRP A 396 -12.50 4.11 -0.23
C TRP A 396 -11.03 4.03 -0.63
N ASN A 397 -10.76 3.51 -1.83
CA ASN A 397 -9.39 3.31 -2.30
C ASN A 397 -8.83 4.55 -2.99
N PHE A 398 -7.91 5.27 -2.32
CA PHE A 398 -7.29 6.47 -2.87
C PHE A 398 -5.78 6.33 -3.08
N PRO A 399 -5.25 6.66 -4.27
CA PRO A 399 -3.81 6.68 -4.51
C PRO A 399 -3.10 7.83 -3.76
N ALA A 400 -2.33 7.50 -2.74
CA ALA A 400 -1.44 8.44 -2.06
C ALA A 400 -0.12 8.57 -2.83
N TRP A 401 0.30 9.82 -3.05
CA TRP A 401 1.54 10.09 -3.80
C TRP A 401 2.47 11.07 -3.10
N HIS A 402 2.04 11.70 -2.01
CA HIS A 402 2.84 12.66 -1.25
C HIS A 402 2.39 12.70 0.21
N VAL A 403 3.35 12.81 1.13
CA VAL A 403 3.09 13.00 2.56
C VAL A 403 4.03 14.08 3.11
N ASP A 404 3.45 15.09 3.75
CA ASP A 404 4.17 16.03 4.62
C ASP A 404 3.95 15.62 6.08
N ILE A 405 5.02 15.42 6.85
CA ILE A 405 4.92 15.03 8.26
C ILE A 405 5.58 16.10 9.12
N GLU A 406 4.82 16.68 10.03
CA GLU A 406 5.31 17.56 11.09
C GLU A 406 5.51 16.75 12.37
N LEU A 407 6.62 16.97 13.06
CA LEU A 407 7.03 16.31 14.29
C LEU A 407 7.30 17.37 15.36
N THR A 408 6.58 17.29 16.46
CA THR A 408 6.84 18.10 17.66
C THR A 408 7.32 17.19 18.77
N GLU A 409 8.61 17.29 19.11
CA GLU A 409 9.13 16.57 20.28
C GLU A 409 8.42 17.06 21.54
N VAL A 410 7.88 16.11 22.29
CA VAL A 410 7.17 16.37 23.53
C VAL A 410 7.95 15.79 24.69
N ASP A 411 8.34 16.66 25.61
CA ASP A 411 8.77 16.22 26.93
C ASP A 411 7.56 15.59 27.61
N HIS A 412 7.45 14.26 27.60
CA HIS A 412 6.59 13.57 28.54
C HIS A 412 7.20 13.68 29.95
N ALA A 413 7.21 14.89 30.51
CA ALA A 413 7.17 15.06 31.95
C ALA A 413 5.84 14.45 32.41
N SER A 414 5.86 13.18 32.83
CA SER A 414 4.78 12.39 33.44
C SER A 414 3.80 11.60 32.53
N GLY A 415 4.25 11.04 31.40
CA GLY A 415 3.37 10.33 30.46
C GLY A 415 3.73 8.89 30.07
N ASP A 416 5.00 8.46 30.13
CA ASP A 416 5.33 7.09 29.77
C ASP A 416 4.94 6.15 30.94
N ALA A 417 3.78 5.51 30.83
CA ALA A 417 3.37 4.46 31.74
C ALA A 417 4.12 3.14 31.46
N ARG A 418 4.92 3.08 30.37
CA ARG A 418 5.71 1.90 30.05
C ARG A 418 6.84 1.73 31.04
N VAL A 419 6.95 0.51 31.51
CA VAL A 419 7.91 0.13 32.53
C VAL A 419 9.14 -0.43 31.84
N ASN A 420 10.32 0.10 32.14
CA ASN A 420 11.55 -0.46 31.57
C ASN A 420 11.84 -1.81 32.22
N VAL A 421 11.70 -2.92 31.48
CA VAL A 421 11.81 -4.28 32.05
C VAL A 421 13.17 -4.58 32.67
N ASN A 422 14.21 -3.91 32.18
CA ASN A 422 15.58 -4.10 32.63
C ASN A 422 15.89 -3.35 33.93
N THR A 423 15.23 -2.21 34.19
CA THR A 423 15.54 -1.37 35.35
C THR A 423 14.43 -1.37 36.40
N ALA A 424 13.20 -1.74 36.04
CA ALA A 424 12.04 -1.67 36.91
C ALA A 424 12.17 -2.50 38.19
N THR A 425 11.67 -1.97 39.28
CA THR A 425 11.48 -2.68 40.54
C THR A 425 10.24 -3.56 40.47
N LEU A 426 10.10 -4.49 41.44
CA LEU A 426 8.87 -5.28 41.57
C LEU A 426 7.64 -4.38 41.70
N GLU A 427 7.76 -3.28 42.44
CA GLU A 427 6.67 -2.32 42.66
C GLU A 427 6.27 -1.62 41.36
N GLU A 428 7.23 -1.24 40.51
CA GLU A 428 6.98 -0.63 39.21
C GLU A 428 6.39 -1.63 38.21
N LEU A 429 6.90 -2.86 38.14
CA LEU A 429 6.31 -3.91 37.30
C LEU A 429 4.85 -4.19 37.67
N LEU A 430 4.52 -4.18 38.97
CA LEU A 430 3.16 -4.38 39.47
C LEU A 430 2.21 -3.22 39.14
N THR A 431 2.69 -2.09 38.62
CA THR A 431 1.83 -1.03 38.10
C THR A 431 1.30 -1.29 36.69
N VAL A 432 1.89 -2.26 35.98
CA VAL A 432 1.47 -2.63 34.62
C VAL A 432 0.11 -3.35 34.66
N PRO A 433 -0.93 -2.82 33.99
CA PRO A 433 -2.23 -3.49 33.90
C PRO A 433 -2.10 -4.92 33.36
N GLY A 434 -2.80 -5.87 33.98
CA GLY A 434 -2.78 -7.27 33.55
C GLY A 434 -1.56 -8.08 34.00
N LEU A 435 -0.52 -7.46 34.57
CA LEU A 435 0.66 -8.17 35.08
C LEU A 435 0.43 -8.73 36.50
N SER A 436 0.46 -10.05 36.64
CA SER A 436 0.41 -10.70 37.95
C SER A 436 1.76 -10.64 38.68
N GLU A 437 1.72 -10.75 40.01
CA GLU A 437 2.93 -10.84 40.84
C GLU A 437 3.85 -12.00 40.42
N ALA A 438 3.28 -13.13 39.98
CA ALA A 438 4.05 -14.25 39.47
C ALA A 438 4.78 -13.92 38.16
N GLN A 439 4.13 -13.20 37.24
CA GLN A 439 4.77 -12.73 35.99
C GLN A 439 5.84 -11.66 36.28
N ALA A 440 5.57 -10.70 37.16
CA ALA A 440 6.54 -9.69 37.56
C ALA A 440 7.80 -10.32 38.16
N LEU A 441 7.64 -11.28 39.09
CA LEU A 441 8.76 -12.03 39.66
C LEU A 441 9.50 -12.85 38.60
N ALA A 442 8.78 -13.46 37.65
CA ALA A 442 9.40 -14.21 36.57
C ALA A 442 10.27 -13.32 35.66
N ILE A 443 9.86 -12.07 35.39
CA ILE A 443 10.69 -11.06 34.70
C ILE A 443 11.94 -10.74 35.52
N LEU A 444 11.80 -10.54 36.84
CA LEU A 444 12.93 -10.24 37.74
C LEU A 444 13.92 -11.41 37.84
N ASP A 445 13.43 -12.64 37.88
CA ASP A 445 14.26 -13.84 37.96
C ASP A 445 14.95 -14.10 36.61
N ALA A 446 14.23 -13.95 35.50
CA ALA A 446 14.78 -14.07 34.17
C ALA A 446 15.91 -13.06 33.92
N ARG A 447 15.73 -11.79 34.30
CA ARG A 447 16.81 -10.80 34.17
C ARG A 447 18.00 -11.05 35.11
N ALA A 448 17.72 -11.55 36.32
CA ALA A 448 18.78 -11.84 37.28
C ALA A 448 19.63 -13.05 36.87
N ALA A 449 19.02 -14.02 36.17
CA ALA A 449 19.68 -15.22 35.69
C ALA A 449 20.33 -15.04 34.31
N GLY A 450 19.67 -14.32 33.40
CA GLY A 450 20.05 -14.17 32.00
C GLY A 450 20.72 -12.85 31.62
N GLY A 451 20.68 -11.83 32.49
CA GLY A 451 21.09 -10.47 32.17
C GLY A 451 19.92 -9.62 31.66
N ALA A 452 20.21 -8.40 31.20
CA ALA A 452 19.18 -7.52 30.65
C ALA A 452 18.56 -8.14 29.39
N PHE A 453 17.24 -8.04 29.24
CA PHE A 453 16.51 -8.38 28.03
C PHE A 453 17.01 -7.51 26.86
N GLN A 454 17.21 -8.09 25.68
CA GLN A 454 17.69 -7.39 24.49
C GLN A 454 16.56 -7.10 23.48
N SER A 455 15.44 -7.81 23.61
CA SER A 455 14.19 -7.60 22.89
C SER A 455 12.99 -7.85 23.81
N LEU A 456 11.86 -7.17 23.59
CA LEU A 456 10.65 -7.46 24.37
C LEU A 456 10.11 -8.87 24.08
N SER A 457 10.46 -9.46 22.93
CA SER A 457 10.06 -10.81 22.55
C SER A 457 10.66 -11.90 23.45
N GLU A 458 11.79 -11.63 24.09
CA GLU A 458 12.37 -12.53 25.09
C GLU A 458 11.46 -12.75 26.30
N LEU A 459 10.52 -11.83 26.58
CA LEU A 459 9.52 -12.02 27.64
C LEU A 459 8.69 -13.30 27.39
N TYR A 460 8.38 -13.63 26.14
CA TYR A 460 7.61 -14.83 25.77
C TYR A 460 8.40 -16.14 25.92
N THR A 461 9.71 -16.04 26.10
CA THR A 461 10.58 -17.21 26.30
C THR A 461 10.72 -17.59 27.78
N ILE A 462 10.23 -16.75 28.70
CA ILE A 462 10.28 -16.99 30.14
C ILE A 462 9.41 -18.21 30.47
N GLN A 463 10.06 -19.29 30.92
CA GLN A 463 9.37 -20.54 31.18
C GLN A 463 8.32 -20.41 32.30
N GLY A 464 7.12 -20.95 32.04
CA GLY A 464 6.08 -21.11 33.06
C GLY A 464 5.15 -19.91 33.24
N VAL A 465 5.31 -18.86 32.44
CA VAL A 465 4.43 -17.70 32.38
C VAL A 465 4.12 -17.36 30.92
N GLN A 466 2.93 -16.82 30.68
CA GLN A 466 2.49 -16.32 29.37
C GLN A 466 2.24 -14.82 29.52
N PHE A 467 2.54 -14.03 28.50
CA PHE A 467 2.29 -12.60 28.46
C PHE A 467 1.28 -12.36 27.34
N GLU A 468 0.17 -11.68 27.60
CA GLU A 468 -0.85 -11.35 26.60
C GLU A 468 -0.92 -9.83 26.46
N ASN A 469 -0.63 -9.29 25.27
CA ASN A 469 -0.73 -7.86 24.95
C ASN A 469 0.04 -6.92 25.90
N LEU A 470 1.22 -7.34 26.38
CA LEU A 470 2.00 -6.54 27.35
C LEU A 470 3.14 -5.71 26.72
N TYR A 471 3.35 -5.81 25.40
CA TYR A 471 4.38 -5.04 24.70
C TYR A 471 4.15 -3.53 24.81
N GLU A 472 2.88 -3.10 24.75
CA GLU A 472 2.46 -1.71 24.88
C GLU A 472 2.74 -1.11 26.27
N HIS A 473 3.09 -1.93 27.26
CA HIS A 473 3.36 -1.51 28.64
C HIS A 473 4.83 -1.64 29.05
N PHE A 474 5.70 -2.12 28.16
CA PHE A 474 7.11 -2.35 28.47
C PHE A 474 8.04 -1.65 27.49
N THR A 475 9.22 -1.25 27.97
CA THR A 475 10.30 -0.71 27.14
C THR A 475 11.65 -1.31 27.56
N LEU A 476 12.64 -1.23 26.66
CA LEU A 476 14.03 -1.56 26.95
C LEU A 476 14.92 -0.31 27.06
N ASP A 477 14.52 0.79 26.41
CA ASP A 477 15.26 2.05 26.39
C ASP A 477 14.70 3.00 27.46
N SER A 478 15.60 3.66 28.20
CA SER A 478 15.27 4.71 29.16
C SER A 478 15.28 6.12 28.56
N ASN A 479 15.69 6.24 27.29
CA ASN A 479 15.84 7.49 26.55
C ASN A 479 14.92 7.55 25.32
N LEU A 480 13.73 6.97 25.41
CA LEU A 480 12.73 7.14 24.35
C LEU A 480 12.46 8.63 24.15
N ARG A 481 12.48 9.04 22.90
CA ARG A 481 12.02 10.36 22.45
C ARG A 481 10.59 10.19 21.96
N HIS A 482 9.75 11.15 22.30
CA HIS A 482 8.34 11.12 21.98
C HIS A 482 8.00 12.31 21.11
N PHE A 483 7.25 12.07 20.04
CA PHE A 483 6.82 13.12 19.14
C PHE A 483 5.31 13.06 18.99
N ASP A 484 4.67 14.23 19.11
CA ASP A 484 3.36 14.45 18.49
C ASP A 484 3.60 14.67 16.99
N ALA A 485 2.92 13.90 16.16
CA ALA A 485 3.07 13.92 14.71
C ALA A 485 1.76 14.30 14.03
N VAL A 486 1.87 15.04 12.93
CA VAL A 486 0.76 15.34 12.03
C VAL A 486 1.20 15.01 10.61
N ALA A 487 0.54 14.04 9.98
CA ALA A 487 0.72 13.72 8.57
C ALA A 487 -0.36 14.41 7.74
N VAL A 488 0.06 15.15 6.72
CA VAL A 488 -0.80 15.65 5.64
C VAL A 488 -0.52 14.80 4.40
N VAL A 489 -1.44 13.91 4.08
CA VAL A 489 -1.33 12.98 2.95
C VAL A 489 -2.11 13.55 1.77
N LYS A 490 -1.45 13.61 0.60
CA LYS A 490 -2.09 14.01 -0.65
C LYS A 490 -2.49 12.78 -1.45
N PHE A 491 -3.79 12.71 -1.72
CA PHE A 491 -4.42 11.68 -2.50
C PHE A 491 -4.84 12.24 -3.84
N THR A 492 -4.63 11.47 -4.90
CA THR A 492 -5.27 11.77 -6.17
C THR A 492 -6.78 11.56 -6.02
N THR A 493 -7.59 12.53 -6.47
CA THR A 493 -9.05 12.50 -6.27
C THR A 493 -9.80 11.77 -7.38
N ASP A 494 -10.93 11.19 -7.03
CA ASP A 494 -11.94 10.63 -7.94
C ASP A 494 -13.10 11.61 -8.23
N ALA A 495 -13.13 12.78 -7.57
CA ALA A 495 -14.18 13.79 -7.67
C ALA A 495 -14.09 14.62 -8.97
N VAL A 496 -13.76 13.98 -10.08
CA VAL A 496 -13.65 14.58 -11.41
C VAL A 496 -14.54 13.84 -12.42
N PRO A 497 -15.05 14.50 -13.46
CA PRO A 497 -15.89 13.83 -14.45
C PRO A 497 -15.08 12.78 -15.24
N PRO A 498 -15.74 11.77 -15.85
CA PRO A 498 -15.07 10.69 -16.61
C PRO A 498 -14.07 11.18 -17.68
N SER A 499 -14.30 12.37 -18.24
CA SER A 499 -13.47 12.97 -19.29
C SER A 499 -12.34 13.87 -18.79
N HIS A 500 -12.17 13.99 -17.47
CA HIS A 500 -11.12 14.83 -16.87
C HIS A 500 -9.73 14.39 -17.32
N ILE A 501 -8.86 15.38 -17.53
CA ILE A 501 -7.44 15.20 -17.83
C ILE A 501 -6.67 16.12 -16.90
N ASP A 502 -5.68 15.60 -16.20
CA ASP A 502 -4.86 16.43 -15.32
C ASP A 502 -4.09 17.48 -16.12
N GLY A 503 -4.22 18.74 -15.71
CA GLY A 503 -3.68 19.89 -16.45
C GLY A 503 -2.16 19.86 -16.61
N VAL A 504 -1.47 19.28 -15.63
CA VAL A 504 -0.02 19.07 -15.60
C VAL A 504 0.25 17.60 -15.35
N THR A 505 1.07 16.97 -16.19
CA THR A 505 1.29 15.51 -16.27
C THR A 505 1.78 14.84 -14.98
N ASP A 506 2.21 15.61 -13.98
CA ASP A 506 2.72 15.12 -12.69
C ASP A 506 2.19 15.92 -11.49
N LEU A 507 1.08 16.63 -11.68
CA LEU A 507 0.37 17.33 -10.61
C LEU A 507 -1.08 16.91 -10.70
N PRO A 508 -1.40 15.69 -10.23
CA PRO A 508 -2.76 15.18 -10.31
C PRO A 508 -3.70 16.05 -9.48
N HIS A 509 -4.93 16.20 -9.96
CA HIS A 509 -5.95 16.81 -9.12
C HIS A 509 -6.09 15.99 -7.83
N SER A 510 -5.89 16.64 -6.69
CA SER A 510 -5.66 15.96 -5.42
C SER A 510 -6.46 16.58 -4.30
N GLU A 511 -6.70 15.76 -3.27
CA GLU A 511 -7.27 16.14 -1.99
C GLU A 511 -6.29 15.80 -0.88
N GLU A 512 -6.48 16.41 0.29
CA GLU A 512 -5.61 16.24 1.44
C GLU A 512 -6.39 15.63 2.59
N GLN A 513 -5.78 14.65 3.26
CA GLN A 513 -6.24 14.15 4.54
C GLN A 513 -5.17 14.40 5.61
N VAL A 514 -5.61 14.68 6.83
CA VAL A 514 -4.75 15.04 7.94
C VAL A 514 -4.96 14.05 9.06
N TRP A 515 -3.89 13.34 9.45
CA TRP A 515 -3.93 12.39 10.55
C TRP A 515 -2.94 12.81 11.63
N ALA A 516 -3.41 12.79 12.87
CA ALA A 516 -2.60 13.12 14.04
C ALA A 516 -2.35 11.85 14.87
N TYR A 517 -1.13 11.68 15.35
CA TYR A 517 -0.70 10.51 16.13
C TYR A 517 0.49 10.85 17.00
N THR A 518 0.87 9.92 17.88
CA THR A 518 2.15 9.93 18.59
C THR A 518 3.09 8.92 17.95
N ILE A 519 4.39 9.18 18.01
CA ILE A 519 5.41 8.22 17.64
C ILE A 519 6.55 8.19 18.66
N ASP A 520 6.98 6.99 19.00
CA ASP A 520 8.05 6.73 19.95
C ASP A 520 9.30 6.28 19.21
N VAL A 521 10.41 6.87 19.58
CA VAL A 521 11.68 6.70 18.88
C VAL A 521 12.77 6.38 19.89
N ASP A 522 13.55 5.33 19.63
CA ASP A 522 14.68 5.01 20.47
C ASP A 522 15.88 5.94 20.24
N SER A 523 16.92 5.79 21.06
CA SER A 523 18.14 6.60 20.97
C SER A 523 18.90 6.48 19.64
N SER A 524 18.60 5.47 18.81
CA SER A 524 19.17 5.30 17.48
C SER A 524 18.33 5.93 16.37
N GLY A 525 17.16 6.49 16.70
CA GLY A 525 16.20 7.02 15.74
C GLY A 525 15.19 5.97 15.26
N ARG A 526 15.23 4.73 15.75
CA ARG A 526 14.31 3.67 15.31
C ARG A 526 12.92 3.93 15.87
N ILE A 527 11.92 3.82 15.03
CA ILE A 527 10.52 3.88 15.46
C ILE A 527 10.17 2.59 16.19
N VAL A 528 9.77 2.69 17.45
CA VAL A 528 9.44 1.54 18.31
C VAL A 528 7.95 1.43 18.65
N GLY A 529 7.17 2.47 18.36
CA GLY A 529 5.73 2.47 18.58
C GLY A 529 5.08 3.79 18.22
N GLY A 530 3.77 3.86 18.43
CA GLY A 530 2.96 5.05 18.21
C GLY A 530 1.48 4.78 18.47
N THR A 531 0.69 5.83 18.59
CA THR A 531 -0.77 5.71 18.80
C THR A 531 -1.51 6.79 18.02
N TRP A 532 -2.55 6.41 17.28
CA TRP A 532 -3.42 7.37 16.61
C TRP A 532 -4.10 8.28 17.65
N LYS A 533 -4.32 9.56 17.33
CA LYS A 533 -5.05 10.47 18.25
C LYS A 533 -6.56 10.21 18.23
N ASP A 534 -7.07 9.68 17.12
CA ASP A 534 -8.47 9.32 16.92
C ASP A 534 -8.53 7.95 16.23
N ASP A 535 -9.05 6.94 16.92
CA ASP A 535 -9.14 5.54 16.46
C ASP A 535 -10.15 5.33 15.31
N ARG A 536 -10.69 6.41 14.73
CA ARG A 536 -11.58 6.37 13.56
C ARG A 536 -11.17 7.32 12.44
N ASP A 537 -10.13 8.13 12.67
CA ASP A 537 -9.61 9.11 11.71
C ASP A 537 -8.13 8.84 11.44
N HIS A 538 -7.90 7.68 10.82
CA HIS A 538 -6.62 7.17 10.36
C HIS A 538 -6.89 6.22 9.16
N PRO A 539 -5.87 5.84 8.38
CA PRO A 539 -6.08 4.87 7.30
C PRO A 539 -6.43 3.50 7.90
N ASP A 540 -7.35 2.78 7.26
CA ASP A 540 -7.72 1.42 7.66
C ASP A 540 -6.62 0.44 7.20
N PHE A 541 -6.41 0.37 5.89
CA PHE A 541 -5.36 -0.45 5.30
C PHE A 541 -4.63 0.27 4.16
N VAL A 542 -3.45 -0.25 3.83
CA VAL A 542 -2.62 0.21 2.72
C VAL A 542 -2.36 -0.94 1.76
N TRP A 543 -2.40 -0.67 0.47
CA TRP A 543 -2.00 -1.66 -0.52
C TRP A 543 -1.29 -1.08 -1.72
N VAL A 544 -0.52 -1.93 -2.39
CA VAL A 544 0.29 -1.55 -3.55
C VAL A 544 -0.01 -2.50 -4.71
N PRO A 545 -0.52 -1.99 -5.85
CA PRO A 545 -0.68 -2.80 -7.05
C PRO A 545 0.69 -3.15 -7.63
N LEU A 546 0.89 -4.41 -8.03
CA LEU A 546 2.21 -4.92 -8.41
C LEU A 546 2.40 -5.00 -9.93
N VAL A 547 1.37 -5.45 -10.65
CA VAL A 547 1.47 -5.75 -12.09
C VAL A 547 0.16 -5.48 -12.82
N ASN A 548 0.27 -5.08 -14.09
CA ASN A 548 -0.90 -5.00 -14.98
C ASN A 548 -1.50 -6.41 -15.23
N PRO A 549 -2.82 -6.59 -15.19
CA PRO A 549 -3.49 -7.89 -15.30
C PRO A 549 -3.61 -8.36 -16.76
N ARG A 550 -2.52 -8.93 -17.31
CA ARG A 550 -2.36 -9.14 -18.76
C ARG A 550 -3.15 -10.30 -19.37
N GLY A 551 -3.51 -11.33 -18.62
CA GLY A 551 -4.19 -12.53 -19.15
C GLY A 551 -5.60 -12.77 -18.59
N ALA A 552 -6.02 -14.04 -18.66
CA ALA A 552 -7.34 -14.54 -18.22
C ALA A 552 -7.24 -15.62 -17.12
N ASP A 553 -6.05 -15.82 -16.54
CA ASP A 553 -5.81 -16.75 -15.43
C ASP A 553 -6.26 -16.11 -14.08
N THR A 554 -6.26 -16.92 -13.01
CA THR A 554 -6.68 -16.47 -11.67
C THR A 554 -5.81 -15.33 -11.16
N ASN A 555 -6.43 -14.24 -10.69
CA ASN A 555 -5.85 -12.94 -10.29
C ASN A 555 -5.58 -11.93 -11.44
N GLU A 556 -6.11 -12.19 -12.64
CA GLU A 556 -6.08 -11.23 -13.75
C GLU A 556 -7.47 -10.56 -13.93
N SER A 557 -7.69 -9.78 -14.99
CA SER A 557 -8.88 -8.93 -15.17
C SER A 557 -10.18 -9.65 -14.80
N GLU A 558 -10.97 -9.06 -13.87
CA GLU A 558 -12.17 -9.71 -13.33
C GLU A 558 -13.19 -10.04 -14.43
N ASN A 559 -13.30 -9.14 -15.41
CA ASN A 559 -14.14 -9.33 -16.57
C ASN A 559 -13.38 -10.11 -17.64
N PRO A 560 -13.71 -11.40 -17.86
CA PRO A 560 -12.95 -12.27 -18.75
C PRO A 560 -13.10 -11.87 -20.23
N PHE A 561 -13.96 -10.89 -20.54
CA PHE A 561 -14.15 -10.34 -21.87
C PHE A 561 -13.43 -8.99 -22.07
N LEU A 562 -12.83 -8.42 -21.01
CA LEU A 562 -11.98 -7.23 -21.05
C LEU A 562 -10.57 -7.55 -20.53
N ILE A 563 -9.79 -8.23 -21.37
CA ILE A 563 -8.42 -8.61 -21.03
C ILE A 563 -7.48 -7.43 -21.36
N TYR A 564 -6.67 -6.99 -20.38
CA TYR A 564 -5.75 -5.85 -20.57
C TYR A 564 -4.74 -6.08 -21.71
N GLY A 565 -4.24 -7.30 -21.88
CA GLY A 565 -3.37 -7.64 -23.01
C GLY A 565 -4.05 -7.38 -24.37
N ASN A 566 -5.33 -7.74 -24.51
CA ASN A 566 -6.08 -7.44 -25.73
C ASN A 566 -6.30 -5.93 -25.88
N TYR A 567 -6.53 -5.21 -24.78
CA TYR A 567 -6.65 -3.74 -24.78
C TYR A 567 -5.38 -3.08 -25.31
N LEU A 568 -4.20 -3.51 -24.85
CA LEU A 568 -2.92 -3.01 -25.34
C LEU A 568 -2.75 -3.26 -26.85
N ASP A 569 -3.08 -4.45 -27.34
CA ASP A 569 -3.02 -4.73 -28.78
C ASP A 569 -3.92 -3.79 -29.62
N ALA A 570 -5.06 -3.37 -29.07
CA ALA A 570 -6.03 -2.53 -29.76
C ALA A 570 -5.71 -1.03 -29.66
N ILE A 571 -5.32 -0.56 -28.47
CA ILE A 571 -5.14 0.85 -28.13
C ILE A 571 -3.66 1.28 -28.23
N GLY A 572 -2.74 0.39 -27.87
CA GLY A 572 -1.29 0.54 -28.00
C GLY A 572 -0.54 0.66 -26.67
N ASP A 573 0.74 0.25 -26.68
CA ASP A 573 1.60 0.12 -25.48
C ASP A 573 1.97 1.45 -24.78
N HIS A 574 1.65 2.60 -25.37
CA HIS A 574 1.89 3.91 -24.75
C HIS A 574 1.15 4.11 -23.41
N VAL A 575 0.14 3.27 -23.13
CA VAL A 575 -0.61 3.24 -21.88
C VAL A 575 0.20 2.59 -20.75
N GLU A 576 1.23 1.81 -21.06
CA GLU A 576 2.06 1.19 -20.03
C GLU A 576 3.03 2.17 -19.38
N ARG A 577 3.18 2.04 -18.05
CA ARG A 577 4.31 2.56 -17.29
C ARG A 577 5.45 1.56 -17.22
#